data_AF-D2I1U1-F1
#
_entry.id   AF-D2I1U1-F1
#
_cell.length_a   1.000
_cell.length_b   1.000
_cell.length_c   1.000
_cell.angle_alpha   90.00
_cell.angle_beta   90.00
_cell.angle_gamma   90.00
#
_symmetry.space_group_name_H-M   'P 1'
#
loop_
_entity.id
_entity.type
_entity.pdbx_description
1 polymer ?
#
loop_
_entity_poly.entity_id
_entity_poly.type
_entity_poly.pdbx_seq_one_letter_code
_entity_poly.pdbx_strand_id
1 'polypeptide(L)'
;SNQQAFLLENVPCNNASCEGAHRMFKVYWELMDLNQIRDAMVATFFDIYEDGILDIVVLSKGYTKNDFAIHTLKNNFEADAYFVKVIVLSGLCSNDCPRKITPFGVNQPGPYIMYTTVDANGYLKNGSAGQLSQSAHLALQLPYNVLGLGRSANFLDHLYVGIPRPSGEKSVRKQEWTAIIPNSQLIVIPYPHNVPRSWSAKLYLTPSNIVLLTAIALIGVCVFILAIIGILHWQEK
;
A
#
# COMPACT_ATOMS: atom_id res chain seq x y z
N SER A 1 11.76 -32.63 -8.58
CA SER A 1 11.13 -31.61 -9.44
C SER A 1 11.77 -30.31 -9.04
N ASN A 2 12.70 -29.77 -9.80
CA ASN A 2 13.49 -28.61 -9.34
C ASN A 2 12.73 -27.30 -9.57
N GLN A 3 11.62 -27.10 -8.84
CA GLN A 3 10.82 -25.88 -8.92
C GLN A 3 11.50 -24.73 -8.16
N GLN A 4 11.46 -23.53 -8.73
CA GLN A 4 12.06 -22.33 -8.18
C GLN A 4 11.07 -21.17 -8.30
N ALA A 5 11.18 -20.21 -7.38
CA ALA A 5 10.43 -18.97 -7.42
C ALA A 5 11.29 -17.87 -8.06
N PHE A 6 10.67 -16.99 -8.84
CA PHE A 6 11.35 -15.87 -9.49
C PHE A 6 10.54 -14.60 -9.30
N LEU A 7 11.24 -13.48 -9.11
CA LEU A 7 10.61 -12.16 -9.18
C LEU A 7 10.46 -11.73 -10.64
N LEU A 8 9.27 -11.25 -11.00
CA LEU A 8 8.96 -10.73 -12.32
C LEU A 8 8.77 -9.21 -12.24
N GLU A 9 9.55 -8.48 -13.03
CA GLU A 9 9.44 -7.04 -13.17
C GLU A 9 8.54 -6.68 -14.36
N ASN A 10 7.59 -5.77 -14.16
CA ASN A 10 6.73 -5.25 -15.23
C ASN A 10 7.45 -4.12 -15.98
N VAL A 11 7.94 -4.40 -17.18
CA VAL A 11 8.74 -3.48 -18.00
C VAL A 11 8.02 -3.13 -19.32
N PRO A 12 8.41 -2.04 -20.02
CA PRO A 12 7.91 -1.76 -21.36
C PRO A 12 8.15 -2.93 -22.30
N CYS A 13 7.15 -3.23 -23.14
CA CYS A 13 7.29 -4.27 -24.16
C CYS A 13 8.37 -3.91 -25.18
N ASN A 14 9.24 -4.87 -25.51
CA ASN A 14 10.30 -4.71 -26.50
C ASN A 14 10.25 -5.76 -27.63
N ASN A 15 9.18 -6.55 -27.70
CA ASN A 15 9.03 -7.65 -28.65
C ASN A 15 7.64 -7.63 -29.31
N ALA A 16 7.53 -8.04 -30.56
CA ALA A 16 6.27 -8.06 -31.31
C ALA A 16 5.17 -8.89 -30.62
N SER A 17 5.55 -9.90 -29.83
CA SER A 17 4.60 -10.77 -29.11
C SER A 17 3.81 -10.05 -28.00
N CYS A 18 4.32 -8.95 -27.44
CA CYS A 18 3.67 -8.19 -26.36
C CYS A 18 3.11 -6.84 -26.83
N GLU A 19 3.12 -6.56 -28.14
CA GLU A 19 2.77 -5.25 -28.70
C GLU A 19 1.35 -4.81 -28.28
N GLY A 20 0.37 -5.71 -28.33
CA GLY A 20 -1.00 -5.41 -27.91
C GLY A 20 -1.19 -5.14 -26.41
N ALA A 21 -0.25 -5.59 -25.57
CA ALA A 21 -0.29 -5.36 -24.12
C ALA A 21 0.56 -4.16 -23.68
N HIS A 22 1.46 -3.67 -24.55
CA HIS A 22 2.46 -2.61 -24.30
C HIS A 22 3.45 -2.88 -23.15
N ARG A 23 3.29 -3.98 -22.40
CA ARG A 23 4.03 -4.35 -21.21
C ARG A 23 4.44 -5.83 -21.29
N MET A 24 5.53 -6.18 -20.64
CA MET A 24 5.97 -7.56 -20.49
C MET A 24 6.57 -7.80 -19.11
N PHE A 25 6.69 -9.06 -18.73
CA PHE A 25 7.39 -9.45 -17.51
C PHE A 25 8.82 -9.89 -17.83
N LYS A 26 9.79 -9.29 -17.14
CA LYS A 26 11.20 -9.68 -17.18
C LYS A 26 11.58 -10.33 -15.86
N VAL A 27 12.30 -11.45 -15.90
CA VAL A 27 12.81 -12.07 -14.67
C VAL A 27 13.89 -11.19 -14.06
N TYR A 28 13.73 -10.88 -12.77
CA TYR A 28 14.71 -10.15 -11.98
C TYR A 28 15.63 -11.14 -11.26
N TRP A 29 16.81 -11.36 -11.85
CA TRP A 29 17.74 -12.41 -11.43
C TRP A 29 18.62 -12.05 -10.22
N GLU A 30 18.67 -10.77 -9.84
CA GLU A 30 19.60 -10.26 -8.82
C GLU A 30 19.20 -10.66 -7.39
N LEU A 31 17.98 -11.20 -7.18
CA LEU A 31 17.54 -11.77 -5.91
C LEU A 31 18.11 -13.18 -5.69
N MET A 32 19.40 -13.24 -5.34
CA MET A 32 20.11 -14.50 -5.14
C MET A 32 19.48 -15.39 -4.06
N ASP A 33 18.96 -14.81 -2.96
CA ASP A 33 18.37 -15.57 -1.85
C ASP A 33 17.08 -16.30 -2.23
N LEU A 34 16.27 -15.70 -3.12
CA LEU A 34 15.05 -16.35 -3.63
C LEU A 34 15.39 -17.57 -4.50
N ASN A 35 16.43 -17.46 -5.32
CA ASN A 35 16.88 -18.52 -6.23
C ASN A 35 17.49 -19.73 -5.49
N GLN A 36 17.97 -19.53 -4.25
CA GLN A 36 18.52 -20.61 -3.42
C GLN A 36 17.45 -21.55 -2.85
N ILE A 37 16.19 -21.10 -2.78
CA ILE A 37 15.07 -21.90 -2.29
C ILE A 37 14.66 -22.90 -3.37
N ARG A 38 15.02 -24.17 -3.16
CA ARG A 38 14.65 -25.29 -4.06
C ARG A 38 13.29 -25.85 -3.71
N ASP A 39 12.69 -26.54 -4.68
CA ASP A 39 11.36 -27.16 -4.57
C ASP A 39 10.30 -26.16 -4.07
N ALA A 40 10.40 -24.90 -4.51
CA ALA A 40 9.46 -23.84 -4.19
C ALA A 40 8.09 -24.16 -4.81
N MET A 41 7.05 -24.17 -3.99
CA MET A 41 5.67 -24.42 -4.43
C MET A 41 4.90 -23.13 -4.66
N VAL A 42 5.03 -22.17 -3.74
CA VAL A 42 4.36 -20.87 -3.78
C VAL A 42 5.29 -19.81 -3.23
N ALA A 43 5.31 -18.65 -3.88
CA ALA A 43 5.88 -17.43 -3.36
C ALA A 43 4.81 -16.34 -3.38
N THR A 44 4.75 -15.53 -2.35
CA THR A 44 3.80 -14.42 -2.23
C THR A 44 4.45 -13.23 -1.53
N PHE A 45 4.00 -12.04 -1.88
CA PHE A 45 4.35 -10.85 -1.13
C PHE A 45 3.53 -10.74 0.15
N PHE A 46 4.17 -10.32 1.23
CA PHE A 46 3.52 -10.10 2.51
C PHE A 46 4.25 -8.98 3.27
N ASP A 47 3.50 -8.14 3.98
CA ASP A 47 4.07 -7.04 4.78
C ASP A 47 4.18 -7.51 6.23
N ILE A 48 5.29 -8.18 6.58
CA ILE A 48 5.44 -8.86 7.89
C ILE A 48 5.47 -7.85 9.04
N TYR A 49 6.04 -6.67 8.79
CA TYR A 49 6.27 -5.63 9.80
C TYR A 49 5.21 -4.53 9.80
N GLU A 50 4.20 -4.62 8.93
CA GLU A 50 3.19 -3.59 8.69
C GLU A 50 3.79 -2.21 8.35
N ASP A 51 4.99 -2.16 7.77
CA ASP A 51 5.71 -0.93 7.45
C ASP A 51 5.51 -0.47 6.01
N GLY A 52 4.83 -1.27 5.18
CA GLY A 52 4.56 -0.97 3.77
C GLY A 52 5.65 -1.39 2.81
N ILE A 53 6.70 -2.03 3.30
CA ILE A 53 7.70 -2.71 2.50
C ILE A 53 7.28 -4.17 2.39
N LEU A 54 6.98 -4.62 1.17
CA LEU A 54 6.56 -5.99 0.95
C LEU A 54 7.76 -6.94 1.00
N ASP A 55 7.74 -7.85 1.96
CA ASP A 55 8.62 -9.00 2.08
C ASP A 55 8.11 -10.15 1.19
N ILE A 56 8.92 -11.20 1.04
CA ILE A 56 8.55 -12.39 0.26
C ILE A 56 8.47 -13.59 1.19
N VAL A 57 7.32 -14.27 1.18
CA VAL A 57 7.12 -15.55 1.86
C VAL A 57 7.10 -16.65 0.81
N VAL A 58 7.91 -17.70 1.01
CA VAL A 58 8.02 -18.84 0.10
C VAL A 58 7.73 -20.13 0.86
N LEU A 59 6.80 -20.92 0.33
CA LEU A 59 6.52 -22.28 0.77
C LEU A 59 7.29 -23.25 -0.13
N SER A 60 8.12 -24.10 0.47
CA SER A 60 8.91 -25.12 -0.22
C SER A 60 8.67 -26.50 0.38
N LYS A 61 9.14 -27.56 -0.29
CA LYS A 61 9.22 -28.89 0.33
C LYS A 61 10.27 -28.89 1.43
N GLY A 62 9.92 -29.47 2.56
CA GLY A 62 10.82 -29.71 3.68
C GLY A 62 11.81 -30.84 3.41
N TYR A 63 12.68 -31.09 4.39
CA TYR A 63 13.74 -32.10 4.28
C TYR A 63 13.21 -33.54 4.20
N THR A 64 12.05 -33.82 4.83
CA THR A 64 11.37 -35.11 4.72
C THR A 64 10.29 -35.07 3.63
N LYS A 65 9.98 -36.22 3.02
CA LYS A 65 9.10 -36.30 1.83
C LYS A 65 7.69 -35.71 2.01
N ASN A 66 7.23 -35.45 3.23
CA ASN A 66 5.89 -34.90 3.53
C ASN A 66 5.90 -33.57 4.29
N ASP A 67 7.07 -33.01 4.59
CA ASP A 67 7.14 -31.75 5.32
C ASP A 67 7.12 -30.56 4.35
N PHE A 68 6.72 -29.41 4.88
CA PHE A 68 6.83 -28.13 4.22
C PHE A 68 7.74 -27.21 5.02
N ALA A 69 8.52 -26.39 4.33
CA ALA A 69 9.31 -25.34 4.94
C ALA A 69 8.78 -23.98 4.48
N ILE A 70 8.72 -23.03 5.43
CA ILE A 70 8.35 -21.64 5.15
C ILE A 70 9.62 -20.82 5.26
N HIS A 71 9.92 -20.08 4.19
CA HIS A 71 11.03 -19.13 4.13
C HIS A 71 10.46 -17.72 4.09
N THR A 72 11.01 -16.82 4.88
CA THR A 72 10.66 -15.40 4.89
C THR A 72 11.89 -14.60 4.48
N LEU A 73 11.83 -13.98 3.31
CA LEU A 73 12.89 -13.13 2.78
C LEU A 73 12.49 -11.69 3.08
N LYS A 74 13.24 -11.07 4.00
CA LYS A 74 13.05 -9.66 4.33
C LYS A 74 13.51 -8.79 3.17
N ASN A 75 12.63 -7.93 2.68
CA ASN A 75 12.99 -6.95 1.68
C ASN A 75 13.61 -5.73 2.37
N ASN A 76 14.90 -5.50 2.15
CA ASN A 76 15.62 -4.37 2.73
C ASN A 76 15.66 -3.17 1.76
N PHE A 77 14.52 -2.87 1.12
CA PHE A 77 14.42 -1.77 0.18
C PHE A 77 14.80 -0.45 0.86
N GLU A 78 15.61 0.38 0.20
CA GLU A 78 16.13 1.63 0.76
C GLU A 78 14.97 2.52 1.27
N ALA A 79 15.18 3.12 2.45
CA ALA A 79 14.22 3.92 3.23
C ALA A 79 13.64 5.16 2.51
N ASP A 80 14.10 5.46 1.30
CA ASP A 80 13.67 6.60 0.51
C ASP A 80 12.45 6.31 -0.39
N ALA A 81 11.95 5.06 -0.41
CA ALA A 81 10.82 4.69 -1.26
C ALA A 81 9.48 4.99 -0.59
N TYR A 82 8.77 5.99 -1.11
CA TYR A 82 7.42 6.33 -0.67
C TYR A 82 6.40 5.31 -1.17
N PHE A 83 5.37 5.04 -0.36
CA PHE A 83 4.23 4.20 -0.73
C PHE A 83 2.92 4.81 -0.25
N VAL A 84 1.80 4.27 -0.72
CA VAL A 84 0.49 4.48 -0.10
C VAL A 84 -0.20 3.13 0.12
N LYS A 85 -0.74 2.93 1.32
CA LYS A 85 -1.58 1.77 1.64
C LYS A 85 -3.03 2.14 1.44
N VAL A 86 -3.78 1.38 0.64
CA VAL A 86 -5.20 1.64 0.38
C VAL A 86 -6.03 0.40 0.69
N ILE A 87 -7.01 0.55 1.59
CA ILE A 87 -8.06 -0.43 1.87
C ILE A 87 -9.38 0.12 1.40
N VAL A 88 -10.11 -0.66 0.62
CA VAL A 88 -11.49 -0.35 0.22
C VAL A 88 -12.44 -1.28 0.95
N LEU A 89 -13.29 -0.71 1.80
CA LEU A 89 -14.27 -1.49 2.56
C LEU A 89 -15.52 -1.76 1.75
N SER A 90 -16.37 -2.66 2.23
CA SER A 90 -17.65 -3.00 1.61
C SER A 90 -18.66 -1.88 1.70
N GLY A 91 -18.42 -0.84 2.51
CA GLY A 91 -19.30 0.32 2.65
C GLY A 91 -20.70 -0.08 3.11
N LEU A 92 -20.82 -0.79 4.23
CA LEU A 92 -22.13 -1.27 4.73
C LEU A 92 -23.05 -0.09 5.11
N CYS A 93 -22.50 0.88 5.84
CA CYS A 93 -23.18 2.03 6.41
C CYS A 93 -22.13 3.01 6.96
N SER A 94 -22.52 4.27 7.19
CA SER A 94 -21.61 5.31 7.67
C SER A 94 -21.35 5.23 9.17
N ASN A 95 -22.23 5.75 10.05
CA ASN A 95 -22.01 5.72 11.50
C ASN A 95 -23.13 4.98 12.24
N ASP A 96 -24.39 5.34 12.00
CA ASP A 96 -25.55 4.67 12.62
C ASP A 96 -26.12 3.58 11.71
N CYS A 97 -25.64 2.36 11.93
CA CYS A 97 -26.08 1.21 11.17
C CYS A 97 -27.34 0.58 11.77
N PRO A 98 -28.31 0.17 10.94
CA PRO A 98 -29.46 -0.60 11.41
C PRO A 98 -29.00 -1.81 12.21
N ARG A 99 -29.72 -2.12 13.31
CA ARG A 99 -29.44 -3.26 14.20
C ARG A 99 -28.11 -3.17 14.98
N LYS A 100 -27.53 -1.97 15.13
CA LYS A 100 -26.28 -1.74 15.89
C LYS A 100 -25.08 -2.56 15.40
N ILE A 101 -25.03 -2.83 14.10
CA ILE A 101 -23.91 -3.53 13.47
C ILE A 101 -22.70 -2.58 13.39
N THR A 102 -21.49 -3.12 13.47
CA THR A 102 -20.25 -2.35 13.28
C THR A 102 -20.24 -1.64 11.93
N PRO A 103 -20.00 -0.31 11.90
CA PRO A 103 -20.06 0.45 10.65
C PRO A 103 -18.99 0.10 9.63
N PHE A 104 -19.15 0.63 8.41
CA PHE A 104 -18.24 0.51 7.25
C PHE A 104 -18.11 -0.88 6.62
N GLY A 105 -18.24 -1.96 7.40
CA GLY A 105 -18.13 -3.33 6.93
C GLY A 105 -16.68 -3.82 6.84
N VAL A 106 -16.41 -4.78 5.93
CA VAL A 106 -15.11 -5.48 5.82
C VAL A 106 -14.40 -5.16 4.50
N ASN A 107 -13.18 -5.63 4.30
CA ASN A 107 -12.45 -5.51 3.03
C ASN A 107 -13.24 -6.12 1.86
N GLN A 108 -13.58 -5.30 0.86
CA GLN A 108 -14.36 -5.73 -0.30
C GLN A 108 -13.46 -6.40 -1.35
N PRO A 109 -13.86 -7.54 -1.94
CA PRO A 109 -13.17 -8.10 -3.11
C PRO A 109 -13.51 -7.40 -4.42
N GLY A 110 -12.50 -7.17 -5.26
CA GLY A 110 -12.66 -6.58 -6.59
C GLY A 110 -12.55 -5.04 -6.73
N PRO A 111 -12.45 -4.19 -5.69
CA PRO A 111 -12.10 -2.80 -5.86
C PRO A 111 -10.83 -2.62 -6.68
N TYR A 112 -10.82 -1.59 -7.52
CA TYR A 112 -9.69 -1.21 -8.35
C TYR A 112 -9.19 0.15 -7.88
N ILE A 113 -7.91 0.21 -7.50
CA ILE A 113 -7.24 1.42 -7.07
C ILE A 113 -6.25 1.82 -8.15
N MET A 114 -6.28 3.08 -8.55
CA MET A 114 -5.34 3.65 -9.50
C MET A 114 -4.86 4.99 -8.96
N TYR A 115 -3.60 5.30 -9.14
CA TYR A 115 -3.07 6.63 -8.90
C TYR A 115 -2.39 7.20 -10.12
N THR A 116 -2.35 8.52 -10.16
CA THR A 116 -1.54 9.31 -11.09
C THR A 116 -0.76 10.33 -10.27
N THR A 117 0.53 10.43 -10.55
CA THR A 117 1.45 11.37 -9.91
C THR A 117 2.50 11.84 -10.92
N VAL A 118 3.21 12.90 -10.60
CA VAL A 118 4.42 13.30 -11.34
C VAL A 118 5.67 12.86 -10.58
N ASP A 119 6.71 12.38 -11.27
CA ASP A 119 8.01 12.05 -10.68
C ASP A 119 8.93 13.29 -10.56
N ALA A 120 10.11 13.11 -9.95
CA ALA A 120 11.08 14.20 -9.77
C ALA A 120 11.57 14.85 -11.08
N ASN A 121 11.46 14.13 -12.21
CA ASN A 121 11.88 14.60 -13.53
C ASN A 121 10.73 15.26 -14.29
N GLY A 122 9.53 15.34 -13.70
CA GLY A 122 8.36 15.92 -14.34
C GLY A 122 7.57 14.94 -15.21
N TYR A 123 7.89 13.64 -15.21
CA TYR A 123 7.15 12.65 -15.99
C TYR A 123 5.94 12.11 -15.23
N LEU A 124 4.84 11.90 -15.97
CA LEU A 124 3.64 11.27 -15.44
C LEU A 124 3.90 9.81 -15.11
N LYS A 125 3.56 9.42 -13.88
CA LYS A 125 3.64 8.06 -13.36
C LYS A 125 2.25 7.60 -12.93
N ASN A 126 1.84 6.46 -13.47
CA ASN A 126 0.58 5.81 -13.14
C ASN A 126 0.84 4.44 -12.52
N GLY A 127 0.09 4.11 -11.48
CA GLY A 127 0.10 2.78 -10.90
C GLY A 127 -1.32 2.33 -10.58
N SER A 128 -1.56 1.03 -10.60
CA SER A 128 -2.87 0.48 -10.28
C SER A 128 -2.77 -0.92 -9.70
N ALA A 129 -3.75 -1.27 -8.86
CA ALA A 129 -3.85 -2.57 -8.23
C ALA A 129 -5.31 -2.93 -7.96
N GLY A 130 -5.62 -4.22 -8.03
CA GLY A 130 -6.93 -4.76 -7.65
C GLY A 130 -6.88 -5.35 -6.25
N GLN A 131 -7.83 -4.98 -5.40
CA GLN A 131 -7.96 -5.50 -4.05
C GLN A 131 -8.57 -6.90 -4.05
N LEU A 132 -7.95 -7.82 -3.31
CA LEU A 132 -8.38 -9.22 -3.16
C LEU A 132 -8.70 -9.85 -4.54
N SER A 133 -7.79 -9.69 -5.48
CA SER A 133 -7.93 -10.17 -6.86
C SER A 133 -7.95 -11.69 -7.00
N GLN A 134 -7.60 -12.44 -5.95
CA GLN A 134 -7.58 -13.90 -5.94
C GLN A 134 -8.51 -14.47 -4.85
N SER A 135 -9.37 -15.42 -5.24
CA SER A 135 -10.36 -16.04 -4.34
C SER A 135 -10.10 -17.51 -4.01
N ALA A 136 -9.13 -18.17 -4.64
CA ALA A 136 -8.82 -19.58 -4.45
C ALA A 136 -7.35 -19.91 -4.79
N HIS A 137 -6.92 -21.14 -4.47
CA HIS A 137 -5.59 -21.69 -4.73
C HIS A 137 -4.44 -20.88 -4.12
N LEU A 138 -4.27 -20.98 -2.79
CA LEU A 138 -3.13 -20.39 -2.06
C LEU A 138 -3.14 -18.84 -2.10
N ALA A 139 -4.32 -18.25 -2.00
CA ALA A 139 -4.54 -16.80 -1.96
C ALA A 139 -4.11 -16.21 -0.61
N LEU A 140 -2.88 -15.74 -0.50
CA LEU A 140 -2.35 -15.03 0.68
C LEU A 140 -2.20 -13.53 0.39
N GLN A 141 -3.32 -12.91 -0.02
CA GLN A 141 -3.35 -11.48 -0.33
C GLN A 141 -3.57 -10.65 0.93
N LEU A 142 -2.90 -9.51 1.03
CA LEU A 142 -3.10 -8.55 2.10
C LEU A 142 -4.51 -7.92 1.99
N PRO A 143 -5.10 -7.49 3.12
CA PRO A 143 -6.41 -6.81 3.11
C PRO A 143 -6.36 -5.39 2.51
N TYR A 144 -5.14 -4.88 2.24
CA TYR A 144 -4.85 -3.62 1.57
C TYR A 144 -4.00 -3.84 0.32
N ASN A 145 -3.97 -2.80 -0.53
CA ASN A 145 -2.99 -2.68 -1.59
C ASN A 145 -1.89 -1.72 -1.17
N VAL A 146 -0.64 -2.11 -1.43
CA VAL A 146 0.52 -1.21 -1.32
C VAL A 146 0.87 -0.74 -2.71
N LEU A 147 0.89 0.57 -2.91
CA LEU A 147 1.22 1.21 -4.18
C LEU A 147 2.52 2.02 -3.99
N GLY A 148 3.58 1.61 -4.69
CA GLY A 148 4.89 2.26 -4.60
C GLY A 148 4.97 3.56 -5.42
N LEU A 149 5.23 4.67 -4.76
CA LEU A 149 5.30 6.00 -5.36
C LEU A 149 6.70 6.35 -5.88
N GLY A 150 7.76 5.73 -5.35
CA GLY A 150 9.16 5.98 -5.74
C GLY A 150 9.86 6.92 -4.76
N ARG A 151 11.00 7.51 -5.14
CA ARG A 151 11.90 8.20 -4.19
C ARG A 151 11.58 9.66 -3.87
N SER A 152 10.66 10.28 -4.60
CA SER A 152 10.44 11.72 -4.52
C SER A 152 8.97 12.06 -4.70
N ALA A 153 8.12 11.49 -3.84
CA ALA A 153 6.71 11.84 -3.79
C ALA A 153 6.47 12.82 -2.64
N ASN A 154 6.04 14.04 -2.94
CA ASN A 154 5.63 15.01 -1.93
C ASN A 154 4.16 14.82 -1.54
N PHE A 155 3.33 14.60 -2.56
CA PHE A 155 1.93 14.23 -2.46
C PHE A 155 1.57 13.42 -3.69
N LEU A 156 0.52 12.62 -3.57
CA LEU A 156 -0.09 11.94 -4.69
C LEU A 156 -1.15 12.85 -5.30
N ASP A 157 -0.98 13.21 -6.57
CA ASP A 157 -1.87 14.16 -7.26
C ASP A 157 -3.31 13.66 -7.29
N HIS A 158 -3.49 12.43 -7.79
CA HIS A 158 -4.81 11.82 -7.96
C HIS A 158 -4.79 10.35 -7.52
N LEU A 159 -5.75 9.99 -6.67
CA LEU A 159 -6.08 8.63 -6.31
C LEU A 159 -7.53 8.34 -6.70
N TYR A 160 -7.70 7.35 -7.57
CA TYR A 160 -8.99 6.86 -8.01
C TYR A 160 -9.28 5.52 -7.35
N VAL A 161 -10.46 5.39 -6.77
CA VAL A 161 -10.98 4.09 -6.33
C VAL A 161 -12.29 3.82 -7.03
N GLY A 162 -12.37 2.64 -7.65
CA GLY A 162 -13.59 2.10 -8.22
C GLY A 162 -14.00 0.80 -7.53
N ILE A 163 -15.30 0.55 -7.43
CA ILE A 163 -15.84 -0.74 -7.00
C ILE A 163 -16.50 -1.47 -8.17
N PRO A 164 -16.53 -2.82 -8.18
CA PRO A 164 -17.22 -3.60 -9.22
C PRO A 164 -18.67 -3.15 -9.39
N ARG A 165 -19.25 -3.29 -10.58
CA ARG A 165 -20.65 -2.89 -10.84
C ARG A 165 -21.60 -4.08 -10.63
N PRO A 166 -22.85 -3.85 -10.16
CA PRO A 166 -23.88 -4.88 -10.19
C PRO A 166 -24.22 -5.26 -11.63
N SER A 167 -24.75 -6.46 -11.82
CA SER A 167 -25.19 -6.90 -13.14
C SER A 167 -26.27 -5.97 -13.70
N GLY A 168 -26.12 -5.55 -14.96
CA GLY A 168 -27.05 -4.65 -15.64
C GLY A 168 -26.77 -3.15 -15.48
N GLU A 169 -25.91 -2.74 -14.54
CA GLU A 169 -25.58 -1.33 -14.33
C GLU A 169 -24.35 -0.92 -15.19
N LYS A 170 -24.50 0.15 -15.98
CA LYS A 170 -23.43 0.65 -16.87
C LYS A 170 -22.60 1.77 -16.25
N SER A 171 -23.17 2.53 -15.32
CA SER A 171 -22.51 3.66 -14.64
C SER A 171 -21.25 3.18 -13.90
N VAL A 172 -20.16 3.92 -14.08
CA VAL A 172 -18.90 3.63 -13.39
C VAL A 172 -19.00 4.18 -11.98
N ARG A 173 -18.84 3.30 -10.98
CA ARG A 173 -18.83 3.67 -9.56
C ARG A 173 -17.38 3.94 -9.16
N LYS A 174 -16.94 5.18 -9.34
CA LYS A 174 -15.59 5.63 -8.99
C LYS A 174 -15.61 6.97 -8.27
N GLN A 175 -14.66 7.16 -7.37
CA GLN A 175 -14.39 8.42 -6.71
C GLN A 175 -12.90 8.75 -6.78
N GLU A 176 -12.62 10.05 -6.79
CA GLU A 176 -11.28 10.61 -6.83
C GLU A 176 -10.99 11.38 -5.54
N TRP A 177 -9.78 11.20 -5.03
CA TRP A 177 -9.19 12.04 -3.98
C TRP A 177 -7.87 12.60 -4.48
N THR A 178 -7.55 13.81 -4.05
CA THR A 178 -6.34 14.52 -4.46
C THR A 178 -5.46 14.81 -3.25
N ALA A 179 -4.19 15.11 -3.52
CA ALA A 179 -3.21 15.50 -2.51
C ALA A 179 -3.09 14.50 -1.34
N ILE A 180 -3.01 13.20 -1.64
CA ILE A 180 -2.84 12.17 -0.60
C ILE A 180 -1.39 12.18 -0.13
N ILE A 181 -1.21 12.20 1.19
CA ILE A 181 0.11 12.22 1.83
C ILE A 181 0.76 10.83 1.66
N PRO A 182 2.01 10.73 1.19
CA PRO A 182 2.75 9.47 1.13
C PRO A 182 2.97 8.85 2.52
N ASN A 183 3.35 7.57 2.55
CA ASN A 183 3.59 6.78 3.77
C ASN A 183 2.41 6.79 4.74
N SER A 184 1.21 6.85 4.18
CA SER A 184 -0.05 6.87 4.92
C SER A 184 -0.90 5.65 4.57
N GLN A 185 -1.86 5.38 5.44
CA GLN A 185 -2.89 4.38 5.21
C GLN A 185 -4.23 5.07 4.96
N LEU A 186 -4.81 4.81 3.78
CA LEU A 186 -6.11 5.32 3.39
C LEU A 186 -7.16 4.21 3.47
N ILE A 187 -8.22 4.46 4.23
CA ILE A 187 -9.38 3.59 4.32
C ILE A 187 -10.53 4.25 3.56
N VAL A 188 -10.91 3.67 2.43
CA VAL A 188 -12.01 4.12 1.59
C VAL A 188 -13.29 3.38 1.96
N ILE A 189 -14.33 4.15 2.23
CA ILE A 189 -15.66 3.66 2.61
C ILE A 189 -16.62 4.06 1.48
N PRO A 190 -16.94 3.14 0.57
CA PRO A 190 -17.77 3.43 -0.58
C PRO A 190 -19.27 3.42 -0.23
N TYR A 191 -19.72 4.25 0.71
CA TYR A 191 -21.12 4.33 1.11
C TYR A 191 -21.71 5.73 0.89
N PRO A 192 -22.93 5.86 0.33
CA PRO A 192 -23.71 4.80 -0.33
C PRO A 192 -23.10 4.41 -1.70
N HIS A 193 -23.16 3.13 -2.07
CA HIS A 193 -22.47 2.62 -3.29
C HIS A 193 -22.86 3.32 -4.58
N ASN A 194 -24.12 3.76 -4.69
CA ASN A 194 -24.69 4.40 -5.88
C ASN A 194 -24.35 5.89 -6.00
N VAL A 195 -23.79 6.52 -4.96
CA VAL A 195 -23.38 7.93 -4.99
C VAL A 195 -21.89 8.05 -4.68
N PRO A 196 -21.00 7.81 -5.67
CA PRO A 196 -19.55 7.85 -5.44
C PRO A 196 -19.02 9.15 -4.83
N ARG A 197 -19.66 10.28 -5.14
CA ARG A 197 -19.28 11.59 -4.58
C ARG A 197 -19.46 11.69 -3.06
N SER A 198 -20.30 10.84 -2.48
CA SER A 198 -20.56 10.80 -1.03
C SER A 198 -19.62 9.84 -0.30
N TRP A 199 -18.77 9.11 -1.02
CA TRP A 199 -17.81 8.20 -0.40
C TRP A 199 -16.79 8.97 0.42
N SER A 200 -16.48 8.43 1.59
CA SER A 200 -15.49 9.02 2.49
C SER A 200 -14.19 8.23 2.44
N ALA A 201 -13.06 8.92 2.54
CA ALA A 201 -11.78 8.31 2.79
C ALA A 201 -11.21 8.83 4.11
N LYS A 202 -10.72 7.93 4.96
CA LYS A 202 -10.09 8.26 6.24
C LYS A 202 -8.59 7.98 6.13
N LEU A 203 -7.80 9.00 6.41
CA LEU A 203 -6.34 8.92 6.41
C LEU A 203 -5.86 8.60 7.83
N TYR A 204 -5.10 7.51 7.95
CA TYR A 204 -4.37 7.15 9.16
C TYR A 204 -2.89 7.38 8.89
N LEU A 205 -2.29 8.20 9.76
CA LEU A 205 -0.86 8.40 9.81
C LEU A 205 -0.36 7.55 10.97
N THR A 206 0.50 6.58 10.68
CA THR A 206 1.21 5.85 11.73
C THR A 206 2.18 6.82 12.38
N PRO A 207 2.01 7.21 13.66
CA PRO A 207 2.93 8.13 14.29
C PRO A 207 4.30 7.45 14.39
N SER A 208 5.28 7.97 13.65
CA SER A 208 6.67 7.52 13.79
C SER A 208 7.21 7.92 15.16
N ASN A 209 8.14 7.14 15.71
CA ASN A 209 8.90 7.50 16.93
C ASN A 209 9.54 8.90 16.82
N ILE A 210 9.82 9.34 15.60
CA ILE A 210 10.33 10.68 15.31
C ILE A 210 9.33 11.77 15.74
N VAL A 211 8.02 11.55 15.60
CA VAL A 211 6.98 12.52 16.00
C VAL A 211 7.02 12.81 17.50
N LEU A 212 7.25 11.77 18.32
CA LEU A 212 7.38 11.97 19.77
C LEU A 212 8.68 12.72 20.10
N LEU A 213 9.79 12.35 19.45
CA LEU A 213 11.09 13.01 19.65
C LEU A 213 11.04 14.48 19.22
N THR A 214 10.40 14.81 18.10
CA THR A 214 10.25 16.20 17.64
C THR A 214 9.33 16.99 18.56
N ALA A 215 8.27 16.38 19.10
CA ALA A 215 7.42 17.03 20.11
C ALA A 215 8.21 17.36 21.39
N ILE A 216 9.01 16.42 21.90
CA ILE A 216 9.87 16.65 23.06
C ILE A 216 10.89 17.76 22.78
N ALA A 217 11.55 17.72 21.61
CA ALA A 217 12.50 18.75 21.21
C ALA A 217 11.84 20.13 21.11
N LEU A 218 10.64 20.22 20.52
CA LEU A 218 9.88 21.47 20.41
C LEU A 218 9.52 22.04 21.79
N ILE A 219 9.05 21.20 22.71
CA ILE A 219 8.76 21.60 24.10
C ILE A 219 10.03 22.12 24.77
N GLY A 220 11.16 21.42 24.60
CA GLY A 220 12.46 21.84 25.15
C GLY A 220 12.89 23.22 24.65
N VAL A 221 12.76 23.47 23.34
CA VAL A 221 13.07 24.78 22.74
C VAL A 221 12.14 25.87 23.26
N CYS A 222 10.83 25.60 23.36
CA CYS A 222 9.87 26.55 23.91
C CYS A 222 10.21 26.93 25.37
N VAL A 223 10.51 25.96 26.22
CA VAL A 223 10.89 26.20 27.62
C VAL A 223 12.20 26.99 27.71
N PHE A 224 13.19 26.67 26.87
CA PHE A 224 14.45 27.39 26.83
C PHE A 224 14.29 28.86 26.44
N ILE A 225 13.48 29.15 25.42
CA ILE A 225 13.16 30.52 25.01
C ILE A 225 12.41 31.26 26.13
N LEU A 226 11.43 30.62 26.78
CA LEU A 226 10.71 31.22 27.90
C LEU A 226 11.63 31.55 29.08
N ALA A 227 12.62 30.70 29.37
CA ALA A 227 13.60 30.96 30.41
C ALA A 227 14.47 32.19 30.09
N ILE A 228 14.94 32.31 28.84
CA ILE A 228 15.70 33.50 28.40
C ILE A 228 14.85 34.76 28.53
N ILE A 229 13.61 34.73 28.04
CA ILE A 229 12.68 35.87 28.16
C ILE A 229 12.45 36.23 29.62
N GLY A 230 12.25 35.24 30.50
CA GLY A 230 12.07 35.47 31.93
C GLY A 230 13.29 36.12 32.59
N ILE A 231 14.50 35.67 32.26
CA ILE A 231 15.74 36.27 32.77
C ILE A 231 15.90 37.71 32.28
N LEU A 232 15.69 37.95 30.98
CA LEU A 232 15.79 39.29 30.39
C LEU A 232 14.73 40.23 30.99
N HIS A 233 13.50 39.76 31.18
CA HIS A 233 12.43 40.56 31.78
C HIS A 233 12.71 40.89 33.25
N TRP A 234 13.42 40.02 33.97
CA TRP A 234 13.90 40.32 35.32
C TRP A 234 15.03 41.37 35.30
N GLN A 235 15.91 41.33 34.31
CA GLN A 235 17.00 42.31 34.18
C GLN A 235 16.54 43.69 33.71
N GLU A 236 15.43 43.78 32.96
CA GLU A 236 14.83 45.06 32.55
C GLU A 236 14.02 45.74 33.67
N LYS A 237 13.72 45.04 34.77
CA LYS A 237 12.92 45.54 35.89
C LYS A 237 13.79 45.96 37.06
#